data_AF-Q1Z6R5-F1
#
_entry.id   AF-Q1Z6R5-F1
#
_cell.length_a   1.000
_cell.length_b   1.000
_cell.length_c   1.000
_cell.angle_alpha   90.00
_cell.angle_beta   90.00
_cell.angle_gamma   90.00
#
_symmetry.space_group_name_H-M   'P 1'
#
loop_
_entity.id
_entity.type
_entity.pdbx_description
1 polymer ?
#
loop_
_entity_poly.entity_id
_entity_poly.type
_entity_poly.pdbx_seq_one_letter_code
_entity_poly.pdbx_strand_id
1 'polypeptide(L)'
;MTEWTKDRIWYFDMPLKVNGIPVGSRMTVIRLENDKLLIHSPIQLTTQLQLELTKLGQIQIIVTPNMNHHLFLSEWWLAYPEAYFFTPPGLQQKRTDLAFDDALGAKTPELWRNQLLQTIVRGSDTMEEIVFCDPQSKTLIVGDTLAWLHNTHNPLTLALAFINGCYYRPAMPLYWRLSFKDKARLRQSIQEILTWPFDRIILSHGLVIPENGKKVFSDAFRWVLQGQ
;
A
#
# COMPACT_ATOMS: atom_id res chain seq x y z
N MET A 1 -1.76 -10.17 -13.98
CA MET A 1 -2.35 -10.52 -12.68
C MET A 1 -1.51 -11.63 -12.07
N THR A 2 -1.11 -11.49 -10.81
CA THR A 2 -0.49 -12.58 -10.07
C THR A 2 -1.38 -12.95 -8.90
N GLU A 3 -1.75 -14.22 -8.79
CA GLU A 3 -2.46 -14.75 -7.63
C GLU A 3 -1.47 -15.00 -6.50
N TRP A 4 -1.58 -14.21 -5.42
CA TRP A 4 -0.70 -14.28 -4.25
C TRP A 4 -1.21 -15.28 -3.21
N THR A 5 -2.53 -15.32 -3.06
CA THR A 5 -3.23 -16.29 -2.22
C THR A 5 -4.46 -16.72 -2.98
N LYS A 6 -4.56 -18.02 -3.21
CA LYS A 6 -5.63 -18.62 -3.99
C LYS A 6 -6.99 -18.08 -3.56
N ASP A 7 -7.76 -17.59 -4.53
CA ASP A 7 -9.12 -17.08 -4.36
C ASP A 7 -9.29 -15.93 -3.34
N ARG A 8 -8.19 -15.31 -2.88
CA ARG A 8 -8.22 -14.27 -1.83
C ARG A 8 -7.45 -13.01 -2.14
N ILE A 9 -6.20 -13.12 -2.59
CA ILE A 9 -5.34 -11.95 -2.82
C ILE A 9 -4.64 -12.06 -4.17
N TRP A 10 -4.74 -11.01 -4.97
CA TRP A 10 -4.01 -10.83 -6.21
C TRP A 10 -3.28 -9.51 -6.21
N TYR A 11 -2.26 -9.39 -7.06
CA TYR A 11 -1.67 -8.09 -7.36
C TYR A 11 -1.41 -7.90 -8.85
N PHE A 12 -1.29 -6.63 -9.24
CA PHE A 12 -1.04 -6.19 -10.60
C PHE A 12 0.10 -5.18 -10.59
N ASP A 13 1.16 -5.50 -11.32
CA ASP A 13 2.27 -4.59 -11.57
C ASP A 13 2.00 -3.75 -12.82
N MET A 14 2.39 -2.49 -12.75
CA MET A 14 2.31 -1.56 -13.88
C MET A 14 3.61 -0.76 -13.98
N PRO A 15 4.15 -0.57 -15.19
CA PRO A 15 5.20 0.43 -15.41
C PRO A 15 4.69 1.82 -15.01
N LEU A 16 5.42 2.50 -14.13
CA LEU A 16 5.16 3.89 -13.75
C LEU A 16 6.49 4.64 -13.72
N LYS A 17 6.49 5.85 -14.28
CA LYS A 17 7.59 6.80 -14.15
C LYS A 17 7.15 7.98 -13.30
N VAL A 18 7.93 8.30 -12.28
CA VAL A 18 7.76 9.51 -11.47
C VAL A 18 8.93 10.44 -11.78
N ASN A 19 8.65 11.64 -12.26
CA ASN A 19 9.67 12.60 -12.72
C ASN A 19 10.69 11.96 -13.70
N GLY A 20 10.20 11.11 -14.61
CA GLY A 20 11.02 10.40 -15.58
C GLY A 20 11.74 9.15 -15.07
N ILE A 21 11.75 8.90 -13.74
CA ILE A 21 12.40 7.74 -13.13
C ILE A 21 11.43 6.55 -13.09
N PRO A 22 11.75 5.40 -13.71
CA PRO A 22 10.93 4.20 -13.61
C PRO A 22 10.95 3.64 -12.18
N VAL A 23 9.81 3.67 -11.50
CA VAL A 23 9.66 3.13 -10.13
C VAL A 23 8.66 1.97 -10.08
N GLY A 24 7.88 1.80 -11.15
CA GLY A 24 6.76 0.84 -11.16
C GLY A 24 5.66 1.26 -10.18
N SER A 25 4.53 0.57 -10.24
CA SER A 25 3.49 0.65 -9.21
C SER A 25 2.76 -0.68 -9.15
N ARG A 26 2.25 -1.02 -7.97
CA ARG A 26 1.49 -2.24 -7.74
C ARG A 26 0.17 -1.93 -7.07
N MET A 27 -0.89 -2.47 -7.65
CA MET A 27 -2.22 -2.55 -7.05
C MET A 27 -2.40 -3.93 -6.42
N THR A 28 -3.06 -3.98 -5.26
CA THR A 28 -3.46 -5.22 -4.60
C THR A 28 -4.98 -5.33 -4.61
N VAL A 29 -5.49 -6.53 -4.89
CA VAL A 29 -6.92 -6.87 -4.87
C VAL A 29 -7.13 -7.89 -3.76
N ILE A 30 -8.07 -7.63 -2.87
CA ILE A 30 -8.44 -8.49 -1.76
C ILE A 30 -9.90 -8.88 -1.90
N ARG A 31 -10.21 -10.18 -1.92
CA ARG A 31 -11.58 -10.67 -1.82
C ARG A 31 -12.03 -10.65 -0.35
N LEU A 32 -13.15 -10.00 -0.10
CA LEU A 32 -13.80 -9.94 1.21
C LEU A 32 -14.71 -11.16 1.44
N GLU A 33 -15.15 -11.38 2.68
CA GLU A 33 -16.03 -12.51 3.06
C GLU A 33 -17.39 -12.49 2.36
N ASN A 34 -17.82 -11.34 1.85
CA ASN A 34 -19.03 -11.16 1.06
C ASN A 34 -18.80 -11.36 -0.46
N ASP A 35 -17.69 -11.97 -0.85
CA ASP A 35 -17.24 -12.21 -2.22
C ASP A 35 -16.97 -10.97 -3.09
N LYS A 36 -17.05 -9.76 -2.50
CA LYS A 36 -16.71 -8.51 -3.17
C LYS A 36 -15.24 -8.15 -3.01
N LEU A 37 -14.77 -7.22 -3.82
CA LEU A 37 -13.35 -6.85 -3.90
C LEU A 37 -13.07 -5.51 -3.24
N LEU A 38 -11.96 -5.48 -2.49
CA LEU A 38 -11.27 -4.28 -2.05
C LEU A 38 -10.02 -4.08 -2.92
N ILE A 39 -9.90 -2.88 -3.49
CA ILE A 39 -8.74 -2.44 -4.27
C ILE A 39 -7.87 -1.54 -3.41
N HIS A 40 -6.59 -1.90 -3.29
CA HIS A 40 -5.57 -1.10 -2.61
C HIS A 40 -4.54 -0.59 -3.62
N SER A 41 -4.25 0.72 -3.57
CA SER A 41 -3.31 1.40 -4.47
C SER A 41 -3.68 1.25 -5.96
N PRO A 42 -4.78 1.85 -6.42
CA PRO A 42 -5.22 1.76 -7.81
C PRO A 42 -4.14 2.19 -8.81
N ILE A 43 -3.94 1.38 -9.84
CA ILE A 43 -3.05 1.67 -10.99
C ILE A 43 -3.87 2.13 -12.20
N GLN A 44 -3.24 2.38 -13.34
CA GLN A 44 -3.97 2.76 -14.55
C GLN A 44 -5.05 1.73 -14.93
N LEU A 45 -6.28 2.21 -15.11
CA LEU A 45 -7.46 1.39 -15.39
C LEU A 45 -7.59 1.05 -16.88
N THR A 46 -6.69 0.20 -17.36
CA THR A 46 -6.74 -0.31 -18.74
C THR A 46 -7.94 -1.24 -18.95
N THR A 47 -8.40 -1.39 -20.20
CA THR A 47 -9.45 -2.36 -20.56
C THR A 47 -9.10 -3.78 -20.14
N GLN A 48 -7.83 -4.19 -20.30
CA GLN A 48 -7.38 -5.51 -19.88
C GLN A 48 -7.52 -5.68 -18.35
N LEU A 49 -7.16 -4.65 -17.57
CA LEU A 49 -7.31 -4.70 -16.12
C LEU A 49 -8.78 -4.84 -15.71
N GLN A 50 -9.68 -4.08 -16.34
CA GLN A 50 -11.12 -4.16 -16.08
C GLN A 50 -11.69 -5.56 -16.38
N LEU A 51 -11.26 -6.18 -17.48
CA LEU A 51 -11.66 -7.54 -17.84
C LEU A 51 -11.17 -8.58 -16.82
N GLU A 52 -9.94 -8.44 -16.31
CA GLU A 52 -9.43 -9.31 -15.25
C GLU A 52 -10.19 -9.11 -13.94
N LEU A 53 -10.47 -7.87 -13.53
CA LEU A 53 -11.23 -7.57 -12.31
C LEU A 53 -12.66 -8.10 -12.37
N THR A 54 -13.32 -7.99 -13.54
CA THR A 54 -14.68 -8.52 -13.75
C THR A 54 -14.74 -10.04 -13.51
N LYS A 55 -13.68 -10.78 -13.85
CA LYS A 55 -13.61 -12.22 -13.59
C LYS A 55 -13.47 -12.53 -12.09
N LEU A 56 -12.88 -11.63 -11.32
CA LEU A 56 -12.66 -11.81 -9.89
C LEU A 56 -13.94 -11.54 -9.09
N GLY A 57 -14.70 -10.49 -9.42
CA GLY A 57 -15.94 -10.17 -8.72
C GLY A 57 -16.28 -8.68 -8.73
N GLN A 58 -17.35 -8.31 -8.02
CA GLN A 58 -17.79 -6.91 -7.92
C GLN A 58 -16.82 -6.12 -7.04
N ILE A 59 -16.34 -4.99 -7.55
CA ILE A 59 -15.56 -4.02 -6.76
C ILE A 59 -16.49 -3.28 -5.82
N GLN A 60 -16.24 -3.40 -4.51
CA GLN A 60 -17.02 -2.70 -3.49
C GLN A 60 -16.25 -1.52 -2.91
N ILE A 61 -14.93 -1.64 -2.78
CA ILE A 61 -14.11 -0.67 -2.05
C ILE A 61 -12.87 -0.33 -2.87
N ILE A 62 -12.54 0.95 -2.91
CA ILE A 62 -11.30 1.46 -3.50
C ILE A 62 -10.58 2.31 -2.44
N VAL A 63 -9.34 1.93 -2.12
CA VAL A 63 -8.50 2.58 -1.11
C VAL A 63 -7.22 3.09 -1.74
N THR A 64 -6.93 4.36 -1.54
CA THR A 64 -5.59 4.91 -1.79
C THR A 64 -4.75 4.83 -0.52
N PRO A 65 -3.51 4.29 -0.57
CA PRO A 65 -2.71 4.09 0.65
C PRO A 65 -2.27 5.39 1.31
N ASN A 66 -1.90 6.38 0.50
CA ASN A 66 -1.27 7.62 0.95
C ASN A 66 -1.52 8.77 -0.06
N MET A 67 -0.99 9.96 0.25
CA MET A 67 -1.18 11.20 -0.51
C MET A 67 -0.51 11.24 -1.90
N ASN A 68 0.21 10.19 -2.29
CA ASN A 68 0.94 10.08 -3.56
C ASN A 68 0.28 9.07 -4.55
N HIS A 69 -0.59 8.18 -4.08
CA HIS A 69 -1.17 7.08 -4.88
C HIS A 69 -2.55 7.41 -5.47
N HIS A 70 -2.81 8.67 -5.81
CA HIS A 70 -4.11 9.13 -6.33
C HIS A 70 -4.11 9.47 -7.82
N LEU A 71 -3.00 9.24 -8.54
CA LEU A 71 -2.83 9.65 -9.94
C LEU A 71 -3.95 9.14 -10.85
N PHE A 72 -4.36 7.90 -10.64
CA PHE A 72 -5.37 7.22 -11.45
C PHE A 72 -6.78 7.31 -10.86
N LEU A 73 -6.96 7.99 -9.74
CA LEU A 73 -8.22 7.85 -8.99
C LEU A 73 -9.45 8.36 -9.74
N SER A 74 -9.30 9.33 -10.65
CA SER A 74 -10.42 9.87 -11.44
C SER A 74 -11.04 8.85 -12.38
N GLU A 75 -10.22 8.05 -13.09
CA GLU A 75 -10.74 7.03 -14.01
C GLU A 75 -11.43 5.89 -13.25
N TRP A 76 -10.92 5.56 -12.05
CA TRP A 76 -11.58 4.60 -11.17
C TRP A 76 -12.92 5.11 -10.66
N TRP A 77 -13.00 6.38 -10.27
CA TRP A 77 -14.23 7.01 -9.83
C TRP A 77 -15.30 7.03 -10.93
N LEU A 78 -14.89 7.33 -12.18
CA LEU A 78 -15.79 7.30 -13.33
C LEU A 78 -16.26 5.88 -13.71
N ALA A 79 -15.38 4.88 -13.59
CA ALA A 79 -15.69 3.50 -14.00
C ALA A 79 -16.47 2.72 -12.94
N TYR A 80 -16.30 3.04 -11.65
CA TYR A 80 -16.92 2.33 -10.53
C TYR A 80 -17.60 3.32 -9.55
N PRO A 81 -18.60 4.09 -10.01
CA PRO A 81 -19.24 5.11 -9.18
C PRO A 81 -19.99 4.55 -7.96
N GLU A 82 -20.34 3.26 -7.99
CA GLU A 82 -21.02 2.56 -6.89
C GLU A 82 -20.05 1.98 -5.84
N ALA A 83 -18.73 2.03 -6.09
CA ALA A 83 -17.74 1.58 -5.12
C ALA A 83 -17.54 2.66 -4.04
N TYR A 84 -17.26 2.22 -2.81
CA TYR A 84 -16.94 3.11 -1.70
C TYR A 84 -15.48 3.54 -1.79
N PHE A 85 -15.23 4.85 -1.90
CA PHE A 85 -13.90 5.42 -2.00
C PHE A 85 -13.40 5.89 -0.64
N PHE A 86 -12.41 5.16 -0.13
CA PHE A 86 -11.70 5.52 1.08
C PHE A 86 -10.38 6.21 0.77
N THR A 87 -10.08 7.22 1.59
CA THR A 87 -8.87 8.02 1.47
C THR A 87 -7.97 7.94 2.70
N PRO A 88 -6.67 8.18 2.56
CA PRO A 88 -5.85 8.53 3.71
C PRO A 88 -6.26 9.91 4.21
N PRO A 89 -6.07 10.20 5.51
CA PRO A 89 -6.30 11.54 6.05
C PRO A 89 -5.54 12.59 5.23
N GLY A 90 -6.22 13.68 4.85
CA GLY A 90 -5.62 14.77 4.07
C GLY A 90 -5.93 14.75 2.56
N LEU A 91 -6.31 13.60 1.98
CA LEU A 91 -6.45 13.52 0.51
C LEU A 91 -7.68 14.25 0.00
N GLN A 92 -8.77 14.24 0.77
CA GLN A 92 -10.01 14.93 0.42
C GLN A 92 -9.78 16.44 0.21
N GLN A 93 -8.84 17.06 0.95
CA GLN A 93 -8.48 18.47 0.77
C GLN A 93 -7.64 18.73 -0.49
N LYS A 94 -6.88 17.73 -0.95
CA LYS A 94 -6.04 17.82 -2.16
C LYS A 94 -6.81 17.51 -3.44
N ARG A 95 -7.79 16.60 -3.37
CA ARG A 95 -8.58 16.11 -4.50
C ARG A 95 -10.05 16.52 -4.37
N THR A 96 -10.29 17.82 -4.35
CA THR A 96 -11.65 18.40 -4.25
C THR A 96 -12.50 18.16 -5.50
N ASP A 97 -11.89 17.67 -6.57
CA ASP A 97 -12.54 17.27 -7.82
C ASP A 97 -13.22 15.88 -7.73
N LEU A 98 -12.94 15.10 -6.68
CA LEU A 98 -13.54 13.78 -6.46
C LEU A 98 -14.38 13.77 -5.17
N ALA A 99 -15.53 13.10 -5.23
CA ALA A 99 -16.30 12.78 -4.05
C ALA A 99 -15.71 11.53 -3.39
N PHE A 100 -15.43 11.62 -2.09
CA PHE A 100 -14.95 10.53 -1.27
C PHE A 100 -15.98 10.24 -0.19
N ASP A 101 -16.24 8.96 0.05
CA ASP A 101 -17.23 8.57 1.04
C ASP A 101 -16.71 8.71 2.47
N ASP A 102 -15.43 8.40 2.70
CA ASP A 102 -14.81 8.54 4.04
C ASP A 102 -13.27 8.63 3.99
N ALA A 103 -12.68 9.11 5.09
CA ALA A 103 -11.24 9.08 5.34
C ALA A 103 -10.91 8.03 6.39
N LEU A 104 -9.97 7.14 6.08
CA LEU A 104 -9.58 6.08 7.00
C LEU A 104 -8.82 6.65 8.20
N GLY A 105 -9.26 6.24 9.39
CA GLY A 105 -8.66 6.60 10.66
C GLY A 105 -8.18 5.38 11.43
N ALA A 106 -8.11 5.53 12.75
CA ALA A 106 -7.80 4.43 13.66
C ALA A 106 -8.95 3.40 13.79
N LYS A 107 -10.19 3.80 13.46
CA LYS A 107 -11.35 2.90 13.50
C LYS A 107 -11.45 2.13 12.19
N THR A 108 -11.44 0.80 12.27
CA THR A 108 -11.70 -0.08 11.13
C THR A 108 -13.16 0.06 10.67
N PRO A 109 -13.42 0.36 9.39
CA PRO A 109 -14.76 0.39 8.82
C PRO A 109 -15.50 -0.94 8.93
N GLU A 110 -16.83 -0.88 9.02
CA GLU A 110 -17.67 -2.07 9.16
C GLU A 110 -17.57 -3.03 7.96
N LEU A 111 -17.24 -2.47 6.79
CA LEU A 111 -17.13 -3.19 5.52
C LEU A 111 -16.09 -4.33 5.51
N TRP A 112 -15.06 -4.26 6.37
CA TRP A 112 -14.04 -5.32 6.53
C TRP A 112 -13.66 -5.58 7.99
N ARG A 113 -14.48 -5.11 8.93
CA ARG A 113 -14.27 -5.31 10.36
C ARG A 113 -14.21 -6.80 10.67
N ASN A 114 -13.26 -7.19 11.52
CA ASN A 114 -12.95 -8.59 11.90
C ASN A 114 -12.36 -9.46 10.77
N GLN A 115 -12.26 -8.95 9.54
CA GLN A 115 -11.64 -9.67 8.43
C GLN A 115 -10.22 -9.17 8.14
N LEU A 116 -10.04 -7.85 8.03
CA LEU A 116 -8.74 -7.22 7.76
C LEU A 116 -8.34 -6.37 8.97
N LEU A 117 -7.05 -6.44 9.31
CA LEU A 117 -6.43 -5.51 10.25
C LEU A 117 -5.98 -4.28 9.46
N GLN A 118 -6.15 -3.11 10.06
CA GLN A 118 -5.78 -1.83 9.45
C GLN A 118 -5.23 -0.91 10.52
N THR A 119 -4.17 -0.21 10.19
CA THR A 119 -3.70 0.95 10.95
C THR A 119 -3.15 1.98 9.98
N ILE A 120 -2.74 3.13 10.52
CA ILE A 120 -2.01 4.13 9.76
C ILE A 120 -0.61 4.25 10.35
N VAL A 121 0.39 4.29 9.47
CA VAL A 121 1.77 4.60 9.82
C VAL A 121 1.86 6.10 10.06
N ARG A 122 1.91 6.49 11.34
CA ARG A 122 1.78 7.88 11.78
C ARG A 122 3.13 8.55 12.03
N GLY A 123 3.09 9.88 12.12
CA GLY A 123 4.19 10.69 12.64
C GLY A 123 4.91 11.53 11.59
N SER A 124 4.32 11.64 10.40
CA SER A 124 4.70 12.57 9.33
C SER A 124 3.49 13.45 9.01
N ASP A 125 3.68 14.74 8.80
CA ASP A 125 2.57 15.63 8.41
C ASP A 125 2.15 15.47 6.94
N THR A 126 2.95 14.74 6.14
CA THR A 126 2.79 14.68 4.67
C THR A 126 2.82 13.28 4.09
N MET A 127 3.35 12.29 4.82
CA MET A 127 3.63 10.94 4.33
C MET A 127 3.07 9.85 5.24
N GLU A 128 1.86 10.02 5.77
CA GLU A 128 1.20 8.92 6.48
C GLU A 128 0.60 7.93 5.48
N GLU A 129 0.50 6.67 5.89
CA GLU A 129 0.03 5.60 5.02
C GLU A 129 -0.88 4.62 5.74
N ILE A 130 -2.01 4.28 5.11
CA ILE A 130 -2.87 3.18 5.53
C ILE A 130 -2.19 1.87 5.17
N VAL A 131 -2.09 0.99 6.16
CA VAL A 131 -1.53 -0.36 6.01
C VAL A 131 -2.59 -1.37 6.37
N PHE A 132 -2.68 -2.43 5.57
CA PHE A 132 -3.58 -3.56 5.84
C PHE A 132 -2.79 -4.82 6.18
N CYS A 133 -3.38 -5.69 6.99
CA CYS A 133 -2.96 -7.07 7.10
C CYS A 133 -4.17 -7.98 6.96
N ASP A 134 -4.04 -8.96 6.09
CA ASP A 134 -4.98 -10.07 5.99
C ASP A 134 -4.50 -11.25 6.87
N PRO A 135 -5.17 -11.54 8.00
CA PRO A 135 -4.73 -12.59 8.92
C PRO A 135 -4.78 -13.99 8.34
N GLN A 136 -5.76 -14.27 7.47
CA GLN A 136 -5.97 -15.61 6.92
C GLN A 136 -4.83 -16.01 5.97
N SER A 137 -4.42 -15.09 5.09
CA SER A 137 -3.28 -15.30 4.19
C SER A 137 -1.93 -14.96 4.82
N LYS A 138 -1.92 -14.38 6.04
CA LYS A 138 -0.72 -13.85 6.70
C LYS A 138 0.03 -12.82 5.84
N THR A 139 -0.70 -11.96 5.14
CA THR A 139 -0.13 -10.98 4.21
C THR A 139 -0.31 -9.56 4.73
N LEU A 140 0.81 -8.86 4.93
CA LEU A 140 0.87 -7.42 5.12
C LEU A 140 0.87 -6.70 3.76
N ILE A 141 0.11 -5.62 3.63
CA ILE A 141 -0.02 -4.86 2.39
C ILE A 141 0.34 -3.41 2.73
N VAL A 142 1.41 -2.93 2.13
CA VAL A 142 1.98 -1.58 2.33
C VAL A 142 2.12 -0.89 0.98
N GLY A 143 2.10 0.45 0.99
CA GLY A 143 2.39 1.26 -0.17
C GLY A 143 3.87 1.66 -0.21
N ASP A 144 4.13 2.92 0.15
CA ASP A 144 5.44 3.57 0.17
C ASP A 144 6.20 3.43 1.50
N THR A 145 5.53 2.97 2.58
CA THR A 145 6.18 2.76 3.89
C THR A 145 7.39 1.84 3.78
N LEU A 146 7.37 0.89 2.84
CA LEU A 146 8.46 -0.03 2.54
C LEU A 146 8.62 -0.15 1.03
N ALA A 147 9.85 -0.01 0.54
CA ALA A 147 10.18 -0.25 -0.86
C ALA A 147 11.38 -1.19 -0.98
N TRP A 148 11.39 -2.00 -2.04
CA TRP A 148 12.51 -2.86 -2.38
C TRP A 148 12.79 -2.81 -3.89
N LEU A 149 13.45 -1.74 -4.30
CA LEU A 149 13.77 -1.42 -5.69
C LEU A 149 15.04 -2.16 -6.14
N HIS A 150 14.96 -3.49 -6.16
CA HIS A 150 16.02 -4.37 -6.61
C HIS A 150 15.82 -4.79 -8.09
N ASN A 151 16.85 -5.39 -8.72
CA ASN A 151 16.81 -5.92 -10.09
C ASN A 151 16.38 -4.91 -11.18
N THR A 152 16.67 -3.62 -11.00
CA THR A 152 16.48 -2.62 -12.05
C THR A 152 17.76 -2.43 -12.87
N HIS A 153 17.61 -2.32 -14.19
CA HIS A 153 18.70 -1.99 -15.11
C HIS A 153 18.74 -0.49 -15.46
N ASN A 154 17.77 0.29 -14.98
CA ASN A 154 17.74 1.72 -15.23
C ASN A 154 18.68 2.46 -14.26
N PRO A 155 19.64 3.26 -14.73
CA PRO A 155 20.64 3.91 -13.88
C PRO A 155 20.03 4.92 -12.89
N LEU A 156 18.94 5.59 -13.26
CA LEU A 156 18.25 6.54 -12.37
C LEU A 156 17.52 5.81 -11.25
N THR A 157 16.86 4.69 -11.56
CA THR A 157 16.21 3.85 -10.54
C THR A 157 17.23 3.24 -9.59
N LEU A 158 18.39 2.80 -10.12
CA LEU A 158 19.51 2.31 -9.29
C LEU A 158 19.99 3.40 -8.33
N ALA A 159 20.30 4.58 -8.84
CA ALA A 159 20.74 5.71 -8.01
C ALA A 159 19.69 6.07 -6.94
N LEU A 160 18.41 6.13 -7.32
CA LEU A 160 17.30 6.37 -6.38
C LEU A 160 17.24 5.29 -5.29
N ALA A 161 17.34 4.01 -5.66
CA ALA A 161 17.29 2.89 -4.73
C ALA A 161 18.47 2.89 -3.76
N PHE A 162 19.68 3.23 -4.22
CA PHE A 162 20.86 3.36 -3.36
C PHE A 162 20.73 4.52 -2.38
N ILE A 163 20.38 5.72 -2.85
CA ILE A 163 20.23 6.92 -2.01
C ILE A 163 19.17 6.68 -0.92
N ASN A 164 18.09 5.98 -1.27
CA ASN A 164 17.01 5.71 -0.34
C ASN A 164 17.24 4.47 0.55
N GLY A 165 18.32 3.72 0.33
CA GLY A 165 18.62 2.49 1.09
C GLY A 165 17.73 1.30 0.76
N CYS A 166 17.00 1.34 -0.36
CA CYS A 166 16.00 0.35 -0.76
C CYS A 166 16.53 -0.66 -1.80
N TYR A 167 17.82 -0.63 -2.16
CA TYR A 167 18.39 -1.52 -3.18
C TYR A 167 18.76 -2.91 -2.61
N TYR A 168 19.61 -2.95 -1.57
CA TYR A 168 20.14 -4.20 -1.02
C TYR A 168 19.15 -4.94 -0.12
N ARG A 169 18.22 -4.21 0.47
CA ARG A 169 17.22 -4.74 1.40
C ARG A 169 15.95 -3.88 1.33
N PRO A 170 14.78 -4.44 1.69
CA PRO A 170 13.59 -3.64 1.93
C PRO A 170 13.85 -2.60 3.01
N ALA A 171 13.45 -1.36 2.75
CA ALA A 171 13.58 -0.26 3.70
C ALA A 171 12.49 0.78 3.47
N MET A 172 12.15 1.54 4.52
CA MET A 172 11.46 2.80 4.34
C MET A 172 12.41 3.75 3.59
N PRO A 173 12.02 4.31 2.43
CA PRO A 173 12.87 5.22 1.67
C PRO A 173 13.39 6.37 2.54
N LEU A 174 14.64 6.79 2.33
CA LEU A 174 15.26 7.85 3.11
C LEU A 174 14.41 9.13 3.14
N TYR A 175 13.85 9.54 2.01
CA TYR A 175 12.99 10.72 1.95
C TYR A 175 11.73 10.59 2.83
N TRP A 176 11.15 9.38 2.93
CA TRP A 176 10.09 9.09 3.91
C TRP A 176 10.63 9.22 5.32
N ARG A 177 11.74 8.55 5.66
CA ARG A 177 12.33 8.56 7.01
C ARG A 177 12.58 9.97 7.55
N LEU A 178 12.97 10.90 6.67
CA LEU A 178 13.20 12.31 7.00
C LEU A 178 11.91 13.11 7.26
N SER A 179 10.78 12.69 6.69
CA SER A 179 9.47 13.30 6.89
C SER A 179 8.83 12.96 8.25
N PHE A 180 9.11 11.77 8.81
CA PHE A 180 8.58 11.37 10.12
C PHE A 180 9.30 12.12 11.25
N LYS A 181 8.74 13.25 11.70
CA LYS A 181 9.30 14.02 12.83
C LYS A 181 8.90 13.44 14.18
N ASP A 182 7.68 12.92 14.30
CA ASP A 182 7.22 12.24 15.51
C ASP A 182 7.59 10.75 15.44
N LYS A 183 8.77 10.42 15.98
CA LYS A 183 9.26 9.03 16.03
C LYS A 183 8.48 8.17 17.02
N ALA A 184 7.83 8.75 18.03
CA ALA A 184 7.04 8.00 19.00
C ALA A 184 5.77 7.44 18.34
N ARG A 185 5.06 8.26 17.57
CA ARG A 185 3.89 7.80 16.78
C ARG A 185 4.29 6.78 15.73
N LEU A 186 5.40 7.01 15.02
CA LEU A 186 5.91 6.01 14.07
C LEU A 186 6.19 4.69 14.78
N ARG A 187 6.92 4.72 15.90
CA ARG A 187 7.24 3.53 16.70
C ARG A 187 5.98 2.78 17.12
N GLN A 188 4.96 3.49 17.59
CA GLN A 188 3.69 2.90 18.01
C GLN A 188 3.00 2.16 16.85
N SER A 189 2.88 2.78 15.68
CA SER A 189 2.30 2.14 14.49
C SER A 189 3.09 0.89 14.07
N ILE A 190 4.42 0.96 14.07
CA ILE A 190 5.27 -0.19 13.72
C ILE A 190 5.14 -1.32 14.74
N GLN A 191 5.10 -1.00 16.04
CA GLN A 191 4.91 -1.99 17.10
C GLN A 191 3.54 -2.67 17.00
N GLU A 192 2.49 -1.90 16.72
CA GLU A 192 1.14 -2.44 16.46
C GLU A 192 1.15 -3.42 15.28
N ILE A 193 1.70 -3.01 14.13
CA ILE A 193 1.83 -3.88 12.94
C ILE A 193 2.61 -5.16 13.29
N LEU A 194 3.67 -5.05 14.09
CA LEU A 194 4.46 -6.19 14.55
C LEU A 194 3.69 -7.16 15.46
N THR A 195 2.51 -6.81 15.99
CA THR A 195 1.63 -7.76 16.70
C THR A 195 0.75 -8.62 15.77
N TRP A 196 0.52 -8.19 14.53
CA TRP A 196 -0.41 -8.85 13.60
C TRP A 196 0.12 -10.18 13.05
N PRO A 197 -0.71 -11.14 12.63
CA PRO A 197 -0.24 -12.48 12.25
C PRO A 197 0.23 -12.57 10.78
N PHE A 198 1.15 -11.72 10.32
CA PHE A 198 1.70 -11.78 8.96
C PHE A 198 3.06 -12.49 8.89
N ASP A 199 3.36 -13.08 7.72
CA ASP A 199 4.70 -13.57 7.34
C ASP A 199 5.10 -13.16 5.91
N ARG A 200 4.16 -12.57 5.17
CA ARG A 200 4.33 -12.18 3.78
C ARG A 200 4.03 -10.70 3.61
N ILE A 201 4.65 -10.02 2.66
CA ILE A 201 4.45 -8.58 2.45
C ILE A 201 4.33 -8.25 0.95
N ILE A 202 3.27 -7.53 0.59
CA ILE A 202 3.11 -6.89 -0.71
C ILE A 202 3.41 -5.39 -0.55
N LEU A 203 4.32 -4.87 -1.39
CA LEU A 203 4.67 -3.45 -1.48
C LEU A 203 4.12 -2.85 -2.77
N SER A 204 3.84 -1.55 -2.80
CA SER A 204 3.50 -0.86 -4.05
C SER A 204 4.69 -0.67 -5.01
N HIS A 205 5.93 -0.71 -4.52
CA HIS A 205 7.13 -0.47 -5.32
C HIS A 205 8.20 -1.56 -5.16
N GLY A 206 8.59 -2.18 -6.27
CA GLY A 206 9.64 -3.20 -6.31
C GLY A 206 9.17 -4.61 -6.00
N LEU A 207 10.02 -5.42 -5.37
CA LEU A 207 9.78 -6.85 -5.14
C LEU A 207 8.85 -7.12 -3.95
N VAL A 208 8.00 -8.14 -4.07
CA VAL A 208 7.22 -8.68 -2.93
C VAL A 208 8.11 -9.51 -2.01
N ILE A 209 7.66 -9.72 -0.77
CA ILE A 209 8.35 -10.53 0.26
C ILE A 209 7.49 -11.76 0.56
N PRO A 210 7.83 -12.95 0.03
CA PRO A 210 6.97 -14.13 0.12
C PRO A 210 7.06 -14.89 1.45
N GLU A 211 8.05 -14.61 2.29
CA GLU A 211 8.31 -15.30 3.56
C GLU A 211 9.17 -14.42 4.49
N ASN A 212 9.26 -14.80 5.77
CA ASN A 212 10.07 -14.12 6.78
C ASN A 212 9.71 -12.63 6.97
N GLY A 213 8.48 -12.25 6.65
CA GLY A 213 8.02 -10.87 6.60
C GLY A 213 8.21 -10.15 7.93
N LYS A 214 7.95 -10.81 9.06
CA LYS A 214 8.16 -10.23 10.40
C LYS A 214 9.59 -9.77 10.62
N LYS A 215 10.54 -10.64 10.29
CA LYS A 215 11.96 -10.34 10.42
C LYS A 215 12.35 -9.20 9.50
N VAL A 216 11.96 -9.26 8.23
CA VAL A 216 12.27 -8.23 7.22
C VAL A 216 11.69 -6.87 7.64
N PHE A 217 10.43 -6.83 8.08
CA PHE A 217 9.78 -5.61 8.55
C PHE A 217 10.45 -5.06 9.81
N SER A 218 10.71 -5.90 10.80
CA SER A 218 11.42 -5.49 12.02
C SER A 218 12.83 -4.95 11.73
N ASP A 219 13.55 -5.55 10.78
CA ASP A 219 14.89 -5.11 10.38
C ASP A 219 14.85 -3.77 9.65
N ALA A 220 13.85 -3.55 8.78
CA ALA A 220 13.64 -2.28 8.07
C ALA A 220 13.33 -1.11 9.03
N PHE A 221 12.68 -1.40 10.16
CA PHE A 221 12.28 -0.41 11.17
C PHE A 221 13.13 -0.42 12.44
N ARG A 222 14.23 -1.18 12.47
CA ARG A 222 15.11 -1.28 13.64
C ARG A 222 15.57 0.08 14.16
N TRP A 223 15.83 1.03 13.25
CA TRP A 223 16.30 2.38 13.57
C TRP A 223 15.28 3.22 14.37
N VAL A 224 13.98 2.92 14.30
CA VAL A 224 12.96 3.59 15.13
C VAL A 224 12.59 2.75 16.36
N LEU A 225 12.67 1.42 16.28
CA LEU A 225 12.39 0.52 17.39
C LEU A 225 13.46 0.57 18.49
N GLN A 226 14.72 0.84 18.15
CA GLN A 226 15.85 0.86 19.09
C GLN A 226 16.27 2.29 19.50
N GLY A 227 15.83 3.32 18.78
CA GLY A 227 16.08 4.70 19.18
C GLY A 227 15.20 5.09 20.37
N GLN A 228 15.67 5.98 21.24
CA GLN A 228 14.81 6.69 22.21
C GLN A 228 13.96 7.71 21.46
#